data_AF-A0A8T0D7C1-F1
#
_entry.id   AF-A0A8T0D7C1-F1
#
_cell.length_a   1.000
_cell.length_b   1.000
_cell.length_c   1.000
_cell.angle_alpha   90.00
_cell.angle_beta   90.00
_cell.angle_gamma   90.00
#
_symmetry.space_group_name_H-M   'P 1'
#
loop_
_entity.id
_entity.type
_entity.pdbx_description
1 polymer ?
#
loop_
_entity_poly.entity_id
_entity_poly.type
_entity_poly.pdbx_seq_one_letter_code
_entity_poly.pdbx_strand_id
1 'polypeptide(L)'
;MYIPKIGQPVNGLYAVMSSSRSFETKIADAISKINKGLGAYFEKTVGPTCVKIKQADENWFIATVQEVVQEFLSKSDEGLQTLLKQYSVNEKGAQLDYANKHLKTFKAWQPSGDPNKDIRAHLLAVDREHVDVLAKRVLDLNRELRPRVNEVRKQERLLCDEFTELRLMLKQVDDVSSATDLFKLHLYLLFCIIPFLYFLGVCFATRLMSLSYSDDFLVS
;
A
#
# COMPACT_ATOMS: atom_id res chain seq x y z
N MET A 1 -5.09 -14.48 -1.89
CA MET A 1 -6.37 -15.16 -1.60
C MET A 1 -7.40 -14.38 -2.39
N TYR A 2 -7.87 -14.93 -3.52
CA TYR A 2 -8.82 -14.22 -4.38
C TYR A 2 -10.22 -14.51 -3.87
N ILE A 3 -10.86 -13.51 -3.27
CA ILE A 3 -12.27 -13.58 -2.90
C ILE A 3 -13.02 -13.00 -4.10
N PRO A 4 -13.79 -13.81 -4.86
CA PRO A 4 -14.56 -13.28 -5.98
C PRO A 4 -15.55 -12.23 -5.46
N LYS A 5 -15.60 -11.07 -6.13
CA LYS A 5 -16.52 -9.98 -5.81
C LYS A 5 -17.96 -10.45 -6.01
N ILE A 6 -18.77 -10.34 -4.97
CA ILE A 6 -20.21 -10.60 -5.04
C ILE A 6 -20.83 -9.53 -5.96
N GLY A 7 -21.33 -9.94 -7.14
CA GLY A 7 -22.15 -9.08 -8.00
C GLY A 7 -21.59 -8.65 -9.36
N GLN A 8 -20.45 -9.18 -9.84
CA GLN A 8 -20.07 -8.98 -11.25
C GLN A 8 -20.56 -10.13 -12.13
N PRO A 9 -21.24 -9.86 -13.27
CA PRO A 9 -21.46 -10.88 -14.28
C PRO A 9 -20.11 -11.23 -14.88
N VAL A 10 -19.63 -12.46 -14.61
CA VAL A 10 -18.42 -13.00 -15.25
C VAL A 10 -18.78 -13.43 -16.67
N ASN A 11 -19.04 -12.43 -17.52
CA ASN A 11 -19.27 -12.65 -18.93
C ASN A 11 -17.92 -12.94 -19.62
N GLY A 12 -17.76 -14.20 -20.01
CA GLY A 12 -16.87 -14.59 -21.10
C GLY A 12 -15.42 -14.84 -20.71
N LEU A 13 -15.11 -16.02 -20.15
CA LEU A 13 -13.83 -16.73 -20.34
C LEU A 13 -13.85 -18.10 -19.63
N TYR A 14 -14.82 -18.95 -19.97
CA TYR A 14 -14.79 -20.38 -19.62
C TYR A 14 -14.82 -21.21 -20.89
N ALA A 15 -13.86 -20.94 -21.79
CA ALA A 15 -13.56 -21.84 -22.89
C ALA A 15 -12.89 -23.10 -22.34
N VAL A 16 -13.71 -24.13 -22.13
CA VAL A 16 -13.47 -25.55 -22.37
C VAL A 16 -11.99 -25.98 -22.38
N MET A 17 -11.52 -26.58 -21.27
CA MET A 17 -10.50 -27.64 -21.32
C MET A 17 -10.56 -28.52 -20.05
N SER A 18 -11.45 -29.52 -20.06
CA SER A 18 -11.15 -30.87 -19.57
C SER A 18 -12.23 -31.84 -20.06
N SER A 19 -11.82 -32.91 -20.74
CA SER A 19 -12.66 -33.98 -21.33
C SER A 19 -13.33 -34.89 -20.27
N SER A 20 -13.85 -34.31 -19.20
CA SER A 20 -14.66 -34.98 -18.19
C SER A 20 -16.13 -34.80 -18.60
N ARG A 21 -16.92 -35.88 -18.60
CA ARG A 21 -18.38 -35.79 -18.82
C ARG A 21 -18.98 -34.67 -17.93
N SER A 22 -19.97 -33.94 -18.45
CA SER A 22 -20.60 -32.86 -17.69
C SER A 22 -21.21 -33.40 -16.39
N PHE A 23 -21.31 -32.55 -15.37
CA PHE A 23 -21.90 -32.95 -14.09
C PHE A 23 -23.34 -33.42 -14.27
N GLU A 24 -24.09 -32.74 -15.13
CA GLU A 24 -25.44 -33.13 -15.52
C GLU A 24 -25.48 -34.51 -16.20
N THR A 25 -24.53 -34.83 -17.10
CA THR A 25 -24.50 -36.17 -17.71
C THR A 25 -24.22 -37.25 -16.69
N LYS A 26 -23.31 -37.00 -15.73
CA LYS A 26 -23.01 -37.96 -14.66
C LYS A 26 -24.21 -38.23 -13.77
N ILE A 27 -24.97 -37.18 -13.44
CA ILE A 27 -26.18 -37.30 -12.61
C ILE A 27 -27.29 -38.00 -13.40
N ALA A 28 -27.50 -37.64 -14.67
CA ALA A 28 -28.45 -38.30 -15.56
C ALA A 28 -28.16 -39.79 -15.72
N ASP A 29 -26.90 -40.16 -15.95
CA ASP A 29 -26.46 -41.56 -16.04
C ASP A 29 -26.74 -42.34 -14.74
N ALA A 30 -26.48 -41.73 -13.59
CA ALA A 30 -26.70 -42.35 -12.29
C ALA A 30 -28.19 -42.58 -12.01
N ILE A 31 -29.02 -41.56 -12.24
CA ILE A 31 -30.46 -41.64 -12.02
C ILE A 31 -31.12 -42.59 -13.02
N SER A 32 -30.68 -42.61 -14.28
CA SER A 32 -31.14 -43.59 -15.27
C SER A 32 -30.92 -45.03 -14.79
N LYS A 33 -29.76 -45.33 -14.17
CA LYS A 33 -29.49 -46.66 -13.59
C LYS A 33 -30.40 -46.97 -12.41
N ILE A 34 -30.64 -46.00 -11.52
CA ILE A 34 -31.54 -46.16 -10.36
C ILE A 34 -32.97 -46.43 -10.84
N ASN A 35 -33.47 -45.61 -11.76
CA ASN A 35 -34.83 -45.72 -12.28
C ASN A 35 -35.07 -47.06 -12.99
N LYS A 36 -34.10 -47.53 -13.78
CA LYS A 36 -34.15 -48.89 -14.38
C LYS A 36 -34.17 -49.99 -13.32
N GLY A 37 -33.36 -49.86 -12.26
CA GLY A 37 -33.36 -50.80 -11.15
C GLY A 37 -34.70 -50.84 -10.41
N LEU A 38 -35.30 -49.68 -10.17
CA LEU A 38 -36.63 -49.56 -9.53
C LEU A 38 -37.74 -50.14 -10.41
N GLY A 39 -37.71 -49.87 -11.72
CA GLY A 39 -38.65 -50.47 -12.68
C GLY A 39 -38.58 -51.99 -12.68
N ALA A 40 -37.38 -52.56 -12.78
CA ALA A 40 -37.18 -54.01 -12.74
C ALA A 40 -37.61 -54.63 -11.39
N TYR A 41 -37.35 -53.93 -10.27
CA TYR A 41 -37.80 -54.35 -8.95
C TYR A 41 -39.33 -54.36 -8.85
N PHE A 42 -39.99 -53.33 -9.37
CA PHE A 42 -41.44 -53.23 -9.41
C PHE A 42 -42.06 -54.38 -10.22
N GLU A 43 -41.59 -54.60 -11.44
CA GLU A 43 -42.05 -55.71 -12.29
C GLU A 43 -41.91 -57.07 -11.60
N LYS A 44 -40.74 -57.31 -10.98
CA LYS A 44 -40.45 -58.55 -10.26
C LYS A 44 -41.33 -58.76 -9.03
N THR A 45 -41.79 -57.68 -8.40
CA THR A 45 -42.60 -57.74 -7.16
C THR A 45 -44.09 -57.82 -7.46
N VAL A 46 -44.55 -57.10 -8.48
CA VAL A 46 -45.98 -57.01 -8.84
C VAL A 46 -46.49 -58.32 -9.42
N GLY A 47 -45.69 -59.02 -10.23
CA GLY A 47 -46.08 -60.32 -10.81
C GLY A 47 -46.50 -61.36 -9.76
N PRO A 48 -45.65 -61.68 -8.76
CA PRO A 48 -45.99 -62.61 -7.68
C PRO A 48 -47.11 -62.13 -6.75
N THR A 49 -47.21 -60.81 -6.52
CA THR A 49 -48.21 -60.24 -5.60
C THR A 49 -49.61 -60.22 -6.23
N CYS A 50 -49.69 -60.06 -7.56
CA CYS A 50 -50.94 -59.92 -8.29
C CYS A 50 -51.30 -61.16 -9.15
N VAL A 51 -50.82 -62.35 -8.76
CA VAL A 51 -51.01 -63.60 -9.54
C VAL A 51 -52.46 -63.85 -9.94
N LYS A 52 -53.42 -63.60 -9.04
CA LYS A 52 -54.85 -63.81 -9.33
C LYS A 52 -55.37 -62.92 -10.46
N ILE A 53 -54.88 -61.67 -10.52
CA ILE A 53 -55.24 -60.71 -11.58
C ILE A 53 -54.54 -61.11 -12.87
N LYS A 54 -53.25 -61.46 -12.79
CA LYS A 54 -52.46 -61.94 -13.92
C LYS A 54 -53.09 -63.18 -14.59
N GLN A 55 -53.64 -64.10 -13.80
CA GLN A 55 -54.30 -65.30 -14.33
C GLN A 55 -55.65 -65.02 -15.01
N ALA A 56 -56.32 -63.93 -14.65
CA ALA A 56 -57.60 -63.55 -15.25
C ALA A 56 -57.41 -62.96 -16.66
N ASP A 57 -56.38 -62.14 -16.84
CA ASP A 57 -55.97 -61.61 -18.14
C ASP A 57 -54.46 -61.28 -18.13
N GLU A 58 -53.65 -62.22 -18.63
CA GLU A 58 -52.19 -62.09 -18.60
C GLU A 58 -51.69 -60.99 -19.54
N ASN A 59 -52.32 -60.84 -20.70
CA ASN A 59 -51.90 -59.87 -21.71
C ASN A 59 -52.20 -58.45 -21.25
N TRP A 60 -53.39 -58.21 -20.70
CA TRP A 60 -53.74 -56.92 -20.11
C TRP A 60 -52.80 -56.59 -18.95
N PHE A 61 -52.56 -57.53 -18.04
CA PHE A 61 -51.70 -57.30 -16.88
C PHE A 61 -50.26 -56.93 -17.27
N ILE A 62 -49.66 -57.66 -18.22
CA ILE A 62 -48.30 -57.37 -18.69
C ILE A 62 -48.26 -55.98 -19.34
N ALA A 63 -49.25 -55.64 -20.18
CA ALA A 63 -49.33 -54.35 -20.84
C ALA A 63 -49.44 -53.19 -19.83
N THR A 64 -50.33 -53.32 -18.83
CA THR A 64 -50.52 -52.28 -17.80
C THR A 64 -49.28 -52.10 -16.94
N VAL A 65 -48.62 -53.19 -16.51
CA VAL A 65 -47.38 -53.09 -15.72
C VAL A 65 -46.28 -52.40 -16.53
N GLN A 66 -46.12 -52.77 -17.80
CA GLN A 66 -45.15 -52.12 -18.69
C GLN A 66 -45.47 -50.63 -18.90
N GLU A 67 -46.73 -50.28 -19.10
CA GLU A 67 -47.18 -48.89 -19.25
C GLU A 67 -46.84 -48.05 -18.02
N VAL A 68 -47.16 -48.54 -16.81
CA VAL A 68 -46.86 -47.85 -15.55
C VAL A 68 -45.35 -47.66 -15.36
N VAL A 69 -44.55 -48.69 -15.67
CA VAL A 69 -43.08 -48.61 -15.57
C VAL A 69 -42.53 -47.60 -16.57
N GLN A 70 -43.01 -47.61 -17.82
CA GLN A 70 -42.58 -46.65 -18.84
C GLN A 70 -42.97 -45.22 -18.48
N GLU A 71 -44.19 -45.01 -17.96
CA GLU A 71 -44.65 -43.71 -17.49
C GLU A 71 -43.78 -43.19 -16.33
N PHE A 72 -43.46 -44.06 -15.37
CA PHE A 72 -42.55 -43.74 -14.26
C PHE A 72 -41.17 -43.33 -14.77
N LEU A 73 -40.58 -44.09 -15.69
CA LEU A 73 -39.27 -43.79 -16.26
C LEU A 73 -39.28 -42.45 -17.00
N SER A 74 -40.30 -42.20 -17.82
CA SER A 74 -40.44 -40.98 -18.60
C SER A 74 -40.62 -39.74 -17.72
N LYS A 75 -41.54 -39.79 -16.75
CA LYS A 75 -41.77 -38.66 -15.83
C LYS A 75 -40.57 -38.37 -14.94
N SER A 76 -39.85 -39.41 -14.53
CA SER A 76 -38.65 -39.25 -13.72
C SER A 76 -37.51 -38.59 -14.51
N ASP A 77 -37.33 -38.95 -15.78
CA ASP A 77 -36.31 -38.33 -16.64
C ASP A 77 -36.67 -36.86 -16.97
N GLU A 78 -37.93 -36.58 -17.28
CA GLU A 78 -38.40 -35.21 -17.51
C GLU A 78 -38.23 -34.31 -16.26
N GLY A 79 -38.61 -34.82 -15.08
CA GLY A 79 -38.40 -34.14 -13.81
C GLY A 79 -36.93 -33.88 -13.54
N LEU A 80 -36.06 -34.85 -13.85
CA LEU A 80 -34.62 -34.68 -13.71
C LEU A 80 -34.07 -33.58 -14.62
N GLN A 81 -34.40 -33.59 -15.91
CA GLN A 81 -33.92 -32.56 -16.84
C GLN A 81 -34.33 -31.16 -16.41
N THR A 82 -35.55 -31.04 -15.88
CA THR A 82 -36.07 -29.79 -15.34
C THR A 82 -35.25 -29.31 -14.13
N LEU A 83 -34.97 -30.21 -13.17
CA LEU A 83 -34.17 -29.90 -11.99
C LEU A 83 -32.72 -29.53 -12.37
N LEU A 84 -32.09 -30.30 -13.26
CA LEU A 84 -30.72 -30.04 -13.69
C LEU A 84 -30.57 -28.63 -14.29
N LYS A 85 -31.53 -28.21 -15.12
CA LYS A 85 -31.58 -26.87 -15.69
C LYS A 85 -31.88 -25.79 -14.65
N GLN A 86 -32.87 -26.01 -13.79
CA GLN A 86 -33.28 -25.02 -12.78
C GLN A 86 -32.15 -24.69 -11.80
N TYR A 87 -31.32 -25.67 -11.45
CA TYR A 87 -30.26 -25.49 -10.47
C TYR A 87 -28.90 -25.12 -11.08
N SER A 88 -28.80 -24.96 -12.41
CA SER A 88 -27.56 -24.68 -13.14
C SER A 88 -26.40 -25.58 -12.69
N VAL A 89 -26.64 -26.90 -12.69
CA VAL A 89 -25.75 -27.86 -12.04
C VAL A 89 -24.36 -27.87 -12.67
N ASN A 90 -24.26 -27.75 -13.99
CA ASN A 90 -22.97 -27.64 -14.66
C ASN A 90 -22.17 -26.41 -14.24
N GLU A 91 -22.82 -25.26 -14.06
CA GLU A 91 -22.16 -24.02 -13.64
C GLU A 91 -21.59 -24.15 -12.23
N LYS A 92 -22.41 -24.63 -11.28
CA LYS A 92 -21.98 -24.88 -9.89
C LYS A 92 -20.89 -25.95 -9.81
N GLY A 93 -20.99 -27.00 -10.61
CA GLY A 93 -19.96 -28.03 -10.73
C GLY A 93 -18.63 -27.45 -11.23
N ALA A 94 -18.67 -26.58 -12.24
CA ALA A 94 -17.48 -25.90 -12.74
C ALA A 94 -16.84 -24.98 -11.68
N GLN A 95 -17.66 -24.26 -10.90
CA GLN A 95 -17.18 -23.44 -9.78
C GLN A 95 -16.49 -24.29 -8.69
N LEU A 96 -17.05 -25.46 -8.37
CA LEU A 96 -16.44 -26.40 -7.42
C LEU A 96 -15.11 -26.97 -7.93
N ASP A 97 -15.06 -27.39 -9.19
CA ASP A 97 -13.82 -27.88 -9.81
C ASP A 97 -12.75 -26.80 -9.84
N TYR A 98 -13.13 -25.57 -10.18
CA TYR A 98 -12.24 -24.43 -10.13
C TYR A 98 -11.72 -24.20 -8.71
N ALA A 99 -12.61 -24.15 -7.71
CA ALA A 99 -12.23 -23.97 -6.32
C ALA A 99 -11.27 -25.06 -5.84
N ASN A 100 -11.57 -26.33 -6.11
CA ASN A 100 -10.73 -27.46 -5.71
C ASN A 100 -9.33 -27.42 -6.32
N LYS A 101 -9.20 -26.95 -7.57
CA LYS A 101 -7.89 -26.80 -8.23
C LYS A 101 -7.08 -25.62 -7.69
N HIS A 102 -7.72 -24.56 -7.23
CA HIS A 102 -7.07 -23.30 -6.86
C HIS A 102 -7.00 -23.06 -5.33
N LEU A 103 -7.62 -23.92 -4.53
CA LEU A 103 -7.52 -23.91 -3.08
C LEU A 103 -6.08 -24.25 -2.66
N LYS A 104 -5.34 -23.22 -2.21
CA LYS A 104 -3.97 -23.36 -1.70
C LYS A 104 -3.91 -23.94 -0.29
N THR A 105 -5.04 -24.00 0.42
CA THR A 105 -5.11 -24.39 1.83
C THR A 105 -5.97 -25.64 1.99
N PHE A 106 -5.55 -26.53 2.90
CA PHE A 106 -6.26 -27.77 3.22
C PHE A 106 -7.68 -27.52 3.76
N LYS A 107 -7.91 -26.36 4.39
CA LYS A 107 -9.21 -25.94 4.90
C LYS A 107 -9.62 -24.63 4.24
N ALA A 108 -10.75 -24.64 3.54
CA ALA A 108 -11.38 -23.42 3.06
C ALA A 108 -11.96 -22.63 4.25
N TRP A 109 -11.99 -21.31 4.14
CA TRP A 109 -12.71 -20.48 5.11
C TRP A 109 -14.20 -20.86 5.08
N GLN A 110 -14.80 -20.94 6.27
CA GLN A 110 -16.22 -21.25 6.44
C GLN A 110 -16.86 -20.11 7.25
N PRO A 111 -18.11 -19.74 6.95
CA PRO A 111 -18.85 -18.77 7.73
C PRO A 111 -18.89 -19.19 9.19
N SER A 112 -18.57 -18.25 10.08
CA SER A 112 -18.58 -18.51 11.52
C SER A 112 -19.97 -18.40 12.14
N GLY A 113 -20.93 -17.85 11.39
CA GLY A 113 -22.27 -17.52 11.88
C GLY A 113 -22.33 -16.19 12.64
N ASP A 114 -21.20 -15.52 12.82
CA ASP A 114 -21.11 -14.15 13.33
C ASP A 114 -20.92 -13.19 12.14
N PRO A 115 -21.96 -12.40 11.78
CA PRO A 115 -21.90 -11.52 10.62
C PRO A 115 -20.72 -10.56 10.65
N ASN A 116 -20.33 -10.06 11.83
CA ASN A 116 -19.23 -9.11 11.94
C ASN A 116 -17.88 -9.76 11.66
N LYS A 117 -17.68 -11.01 12.10
CA LYS A 117 -16.46 -11.76 11.78
C LYS A 117 -16.40 -12.12 10.31
N ASP A 118 -17.53 -12.52 9.75
CA ASP A 118 -17.62 -12.94 8.36
C ASP A 118 -17.40 -11.77 7.40
N ILE A 119 -18.00 -10.60 7.69
CA ILE A 119 -17.76 -9.36 6.94
C ILE A 119 -16.30 -8.95 7.01
N ARG A 120 -15.68 -8.95 8.21
CA ARG A 120 -14.25 -8.61 8.35
C ARG A 120 -13.35 -9.55 7.57
N ALA A 121 -13.66 -10.85 7.52
CA ALA A 121 -12.91 -11.81 6.72
C ALA A 121 -12.99 -11.50 5.22
N HIS A 122 -14.16 -11.05 4.74
CA HIS A 122 -14.34 -10.61 3.36
C HIS A 122 -13.60 -9.30 3.05
N LEU A 123 -13.62 -8.32 3.97
CA LEU A 123 -12.97 -7.03 3.79
C LEU A 123 -11.44 -7.10 3.93
N LEU A 124 -10.90 -8.08 4.67
CA LEU A 124 -9.48 -8.20 4.94
C LEU A 124 -8.60 -8.19 3.67
N ALA A 125 -9.07 -8.78 2.57
CA ALA A 125 -8.33 -8.77 1.31
C ALA A 125 -8.22 -7.35 0.73
N VAL A 126 -9.32 -6.59 0.78
CA VAL A 126 -9.40 -5.21 0.31
C VAL A 126 -8.58 -4.29 1.21
N ASP A 127 -8.70 -4.45 2.53
CA ASP A 127 -7.93 -3.66 3.51
C ASP A 127 -6.42 -3.84 3.33
N ARG A 128 -5.96 -5.08 3.06
CA ARG A 128 -4.55 -5.35 2.77
C ARG A 128 -4.06 -4.63 1.52
N GLU A 129 -4.84 -4.68 0.44
CA GLU A 129 -4.51 -3.96 -0.80
C GLU A 129 -4.41 -2.45 -0.57
N HIS A 130 -5.35 -1.87 0.18
CA HIS A 130 -5.29 -0.45 0.55
C HIS A 130 -4.06 -0.10 1.39
N VAL A 131 -3.72 -0.93 2.38
CA VAL A 131 -2.54 -0.73 3.21
C VAL A 131 -1.26 -0.78 2.37
N ASP A 132 -1.15 -1.72 1.43
CA ASP A 132 0.01 -1.82 0.54
C ASP A 132 0.15 -0.58 -0.36
N VAL A 133 -0.97 -0.07 -0.90
CA VAL A 133 -0.98 1.17 -1.70
C VAL A 133 -0.55 2.37 -0.87
N LEU A 134 -1.06 2.50 0.36
CA LEU A 134 -0.68 3.58 1.27
C LEU A 134 0.81 3.50 1.64
N ALA A 135 1.30 2.30 1.98
CA ALA A 135 2.70 2.08 2.31
C ALA A 135 3.62 2.48 1.14
N LYS A 136 3.25 2.11 -0.09
CA LYS A 136 3.98 2.51 -1.30
C LYS A 136 3.99 4.04 -1.46
N ARG A 137 2.84 4.70 -1.31
CA ARG A 137 2.74 6.16 -1.43
C ARG A 137 3.58 6.89 -0.38
N VAL A 138 3.59 6.41 0.86
CA VAL A 138 4.41 6.96 1.95
C VAL A 138 5.90 6.81 1.64
N LEU A 139 6.32 5.65 1.12
CA LEU A 139 7.70 5.45 0.70
C LEU A 139 8.12 6.39 -0.43
N ASP A 140 7.25 6.59 -1.42
CA ASP A 140 7.52 7.49 -2.54
C ASP A 140 7.64 8.95 -2.07
N LEU A 141 6.72 9.41 -1.20
CA LEU A 141 6.81 10.74 -0.60
C LEU A 141 8.09 10.93 0.22
N ASN A 142 8.50 9.92 0.99
CA ASN A 142 9.76 9.97 1.73
C ASN A 142 10.98 10.07 0.80
N ARG A 143 10.96 9.40 -0.36
CA ARG A 143 12.00 9.50 -1.38
C ARG A 143 12.06 10.89 -2.01
N GLU A 144 10.92 11.57 -2.16
CA GLU A 144 10.85 12.94 -2.67
C GLU A 144 11.27 13.99 -1.64
N LEU A 145 10.87 13.82 -0.37
CA LEU A 145 11.13 14.80 0.69
C LEU A 145 12.58 14.76 1.19
N ARG A 146 13.19 13.57 1.29
CA ARG A 146 14.57 13.41 1.78
C ARG A 146 15.60 14.28 1.03
N PRO A 147 15.66 14.31 -0.32
CA PRO A 147 16.60 15.17 -1.02
C PRO A 147 16.31 16.66 -0.81
N ARG A 148 15.04 17.06 -0.72
CA ARG A 148 14.67 18.47 -0.45
C ARG A 148 15.13 18.92 0.94
N VAL A 149 14.96 18.07 1.95
CA VAL A 149 15.47 18.34 3.30
C VAL A 149 17.00 18.45 3.31
N ASN A 150 17.69 17.58 2.56
CA ASN A 150 19.15 17.65 2.43
C ASN A 150 19.61 18.94 1.74
N GLU A 151 18.87 19.40 0.73
CA GLU A 151 19.18 20.67 0.05
C GLU A 151 19.01 21.86 0.99
N VAL A 152 17.92 21.91 1.77
CA VAL A 152 17.72 22.96 2.79
C VAL A 152 18.86 22.96 3.81
N ARG A 153 19.27 21.79 4.31
CA ARG A 153 20.42 21.67 5.23
C ARG A 153 21.76 22.06 4.61
N LYS A 154 21.89 21.99 3.29
CA LYS A 154 23.08 22.43 2.57
C LYS A 154 23.08 23.95 2.47
N GLN A 155 21.94 24.54 2.10
CA GLN A 155 21.76 25.99 2.04
C GLN A 155 21.96 26.65 3.41
N GLU A 156 21.44 26.06 4.48
CA GLU A 156 21.64 26.54 5.86
C GLU A 156 23.13 26.59 6.23
N ARG A 157 23.89 25.54 5.88
CA ARG A 157 25.34 25.52 6.11
C ARG A 157 26.08 26.61 5.32
N LEU A 158 25.76 26.75 4.03
CA LEU A 158 26.36 27.80 3.20
C LEU A 158 26.10 29.19 3.78
N LEU A 159 24.87 29.46 4.23
CA LEU A 159 24.51 30.74 4.82
C LEU A 159 25.24 31.00 6.15
N CYS A 160 25.43 29.98 6.98
CA CYS A 160 26.25 30.08 8.19
C CYS A 160 27.74 30.35 7.87
N ASP A 161 28.29 29.72 6.84
CA ASP A 161 29.67 29.92 6.41
C ASP A 161 29.88 31.34 5.88
N GLU A 162 29.00 31.81 4.98
CA GLU A 162 28.98 33.18 4.45
C GLU A 162 28.86 34.23 5.57
N PHE A 163 27.98 34.00 6.55
CA PHE A 163 27.82 34.89 7.69
C PHE A 163 29.07 34.94 8.57
N THR A 164 29.76 33.81 8.73
CA THR A 164 31.02 33.74 9.47
C THR A 164 32.13 34.49 8.74
N GLU A 165 32.21 34.36 7.42
CA GLU A 165 33.15 35.12 6.58
C GLU A 165 32.90 36.63 6.66
N LEU A 166 31.64 37.06 6.56
CA LEU A 166 31.25 38.46 6.74
C LEU A 166 31.66 39.01 8.11
N ARG A 167 31.51 38.22 9.18
CA ARG A 167 31.96 38.61 10.52
C ARG A 167 33.48 38.76 10.60
N LEU A 168 34.23 37.87 9.95
CA LEU A 168 35.69 37.95 9.90
C LEU A 168 36.14 39.20 9.12
N MET A 169 35.55 39.47 7.96
CA MET A 169 35.83 40.69 7.18
C MET A 169 35.48 41.96 7.96
N LEU A 170 34.33 41.99 8.64
CA LEU A 170 33.95 43.11 9.48
C LEU A 170 34.98 43.37 10.59
N LYS A 171 35.48 42.30 11.23
CA LYS A 171 36.52 42.42 12.25
C LYS A 171 37.83 42.96 11.66
N GLN A 172 38.24 42.48 10.49
CA GLN A 172 39.43 43.00 9.81
C GLN A 172 39.29 44.50 9.46
N VAL A 173 38.11 44.94 9.03
CA VAL A 173 37.86 46.37 8.75
C VAL A 173 37.94 47.20 10.02
N ASP A 174 37.41 46.70 11.14
CA ASP A 174 37.49 47.38 12.45
C ASP A 174 38.94 47.46 12.97
N ASP A 175 39.70 46.38 12.82
CA ASP A 175 41.13 46.33 13.15
C ASP A 175 41.95 47.33 12.30
N VAL A 176 41.63 47.45 11.00
CA VAL A 176 42.27 48.45 10.12
C VAL A 176 41.84 49.87 10.49
N SER A 177 40.55 50.10 10.76
CA SER A 177 40.04 51.41 11.16
C SER A 177 40.73 51.91 12.43
N SER A 178 40.77 51.08 13.47
CA SER A 178 41.44 51.40 14.73
C SER A 178 42.95 51.64 14.56
N ALA A 179 43.62 50.87 13.69
CA ALA A 179 45.02 51.11 13.35
C ALA A 179 45.23 52.45 12.60
N THR A 180 44.33 52.82 11.68
CA THR A 180 44.42 54.10 10.97
C THR A 180 44.20 55.29 11.91
N ASP A 181 43.32 55.17 12.90
CA ASP A 181 43.11 56.22 13.89
C ASP A 181 44.29 56.36 14.85
N LEU A 182 44.93 55.24 15.23
CA LEU A 182 46.18 55.25 15.98
C LEU A 182 47.31 55.93 15.19
N PHE A 183 47.40 55.65 13.89
CA PHE A 183 48.39 56.27 13.00
C PHE A 183 48.16 57.79 12.87
N LYS A 184 46.90 58.24 12.70
CA LYS A 184 46.56 59.67 12.71
C LYS A 184 46.96 60.35 14.01
N LEU A 185 46.72 59.70 15.16
CA LEU A 185 47.08 60.23 16.47
C LEU A 185 48.61 60.35 16.63
N HIS A 186 49.36 59.34 16.17
CA HIS A 186 50.82 59.40 16.12
C HIS A 186 51.34 60.51 15.22
N LEU A 187 50.73 60.70 14.05
CA LEU A 187 51.11 61.76 13.12
C LEU A 187 50.83 63.14 13.73
N TYR A 188 49.69 63.31 14.40
CA TYR A 188 49.34 64.55 15.11
C TYR A 188 50.33 64.86 16.24
N LEU A 189 50.72 63.86 17.03
CA LEU A 189 51.75 64.01 18.08
C LEU A 189 53.09 64.45 17.49
N LEU A 190 53.55 63.79 16.42
CA LEU A 190 54.82 64.09 15.77
C LEU A 190 54.87 65.47 15.11
N PHE A 191 53.80 65.88 14.42
CA PHE A 191 53.80 67.12 13.64
C PHE A 191 53.29 68.35 14.40
N CYS A 192 52.43 68.19 15.40
CA CYS A 192 51.87 69.33 16.14
C CYS A 192 52.49 69.48 17.52
N ILE A 193 52.61 68.40 18.29
CA ILE A 193 52.95 68.49 19.71
C ILE A 193 54.46 68.55 19.93
N ILE A 194 55.24 67.68 19.29
CA ILE A 194 56.70 67.64 19.46
C ILE A 194 57.37 68.96 19.04
N PRO A 195 57.13 69.54 17.84
CA PRO A 195 57.72 70.82 17.48
C PRO A 195 57.22 71.98 18.35
N PHE A 196 55.98 71.95 18.86
CA PHE A 196 55.48 72.94 19.80
C PHE A 196 56.18 72.87 21.17
N LEU A 197 56.39 71.67 21.70
CA LEU A 197 57.15 71.46 22.93
C LEU A 197 58.63 71.81 22.76
N TYR A 198 59.22 71.51 21.60
CA TYR A 198 60.57 71.94 21.25
C TYR A 198 60.66 73.47 21.22
N PHE A 199 59.70 74.15 20.60
CA PHE A 199 59.63 75.61 20.56
C PHE A 199 59.48 76.22 21.97
N LEU A 200 58.61 75.67 22.80
CA LEU A 200 58.47 76.07 24.21
C LEU A 200 59.75 75.83 25.00
N GLY A 201 60.40 74.69 24.82
CA GLY A 201 61.67 74.36 25.46
C GLY A 201 62.79 75.33 25.07
N VAL A 202 62.91 75.67 23.79
CA VAL A 202 63.85 76.68 23.30
C VAL A 202 63.53 78.06 23.88
N CYS A 203 62.26 78.47 23.91
CA CYS A 203 61.84 79.73 24.52
C CYS A 203 62.12 79.78 26.03
N PHE A 204 61.97 78.66 26.74
CA PHE A 204 62.27 78.59 28.17
C PHE A 204 63.78 78.62 28.43
N ALA A 205 64.57 77.93 27.61
CA ALA A 205 66.03 77.93 27.69
C ALA A 205 66.63 79.32 27.38
N THR A 206 66.12 80.04 26.38
CA THR A 206 66.55 81.42 26.09
C THR A 206 66.16 82.37 27.22
N ARG A 207 65.00 82.19 27.85
CA ARG A 207 64.57 82.98 29.00
C ARG A 207 65.42 82.71 30.25
N LEU A 208 65.79 81.46 30.51
CA LEU A 208 66.73 81.10 31.58
C LEU A 208 68.12 81.68 31.32
N MET A 209 68.65 81.58 30.10
CA MET A 209 69.93 82.23 29.76
C MET A 209 69.89 83.75 29.92
N SER A 210 68.75 84.41 29.65
CA SER A 210 68.59 85.85 29.89
C SER A 210 68.60 86.22 31.38
N LEU A 211 68.13 85.32 32.25
CA LEU A 211 68.20 85.49 33.70
C LEU A 211 69.62 85.25 34.21
N SER A 212 70.35 84.28 33.65
CA SER A 212 71.74 84.01 34.01
C SER A 212 72.71 85.14 33.62
N TYR A 213 72.39 85.93 32.59
CA TYR A 213 73.23 87.06 32.16
C TYR A 213 72.98 88.36 32.95
N SER A 214 71.97 88.40 33.83
CA SER A 214 71.62 89.61 34.59
C SER A 214 72.26 89.67 35.99
N ASP A 215 72.89 88.60 36.47
CA ASP A 215 73.46 88.55 37.84
C ASP A 215 75.00 88.72 37.92
N ASP A 216 75.72 88.75 36.80
CA ASP A 216 77.20 88.95 36.81
C ASP A 216 77.63 90.42 36.61
N PHE A 217 76.71 91.37 36.70
CA PHE A 217 77.02 92.81 36.57
C PHE A 217 76.62 93.61 37.80
N LEU A 218 76.91 93.14 39.03
CA LEU A 218 76.87 93.99 40.24
C LEU A 218 77.43 93.29 41.51
N VAL A 219 78.73 92.95 41.57
CA VAL A 219 79.48 93.03 42.84
C VAL A 219 80.95 93.40 42.54
N SER A 220 81.39 94.43 43.26
CA SER A 220 82.73 95.02 43.31
C SER A 220 83.87 94.07 43.67
#